data_AF-A0A831UT98-F1
#
_entry.id   AF-A0A831UT98-F1
#
_cell.length_a   1.000
_cell.length_b   1.000
_cell.length_c   1.000
_cell.angle_alpha   90.00
_cell.angle_beta   90.00
_cell.angle_gamma   90.00
#
_symmetry.space_group_name_H-M   'P 1'
#
loop_
_entity.id
_entity.type
_entity.pdbx_description
1 polymer ?
#
loop_
_entity_poly.entity_id
_entity_poly.type
_entity_poly.pdbx_seq_one_letter_code
_entity_poly.pdbx_strand_id
1 'polypeptide(L)'
;MEPRGSSKEWILNIAFNRWQYNRPHYVGKLSESIRECAPRTLEEWERYYFEKVRPTQKMLADTMEEHLNEIGRRLYVKISEQLRAEIEAITEEDCIQYVYEVVIKRTFEGYLREKKTVYEQLETLLQVKMEPAPDEWDRKYNIDFYIKVGERYIGIQNKPVSYAQLPEAHKWHEWMAESHRRFEKQVGGRVFIVFSIKKDNTRQIANPEVVDAIREEIARLRREHGLSE
;
A
#
# COMPACT_ATOMS: atom_id res chain seq x y z
N MET A 1 6.10 13.27 36.96
CA MET A 1 6.06 12.33 35.83
C MET A 1 5.16 12.97 34.77
N GLU A 2 5.74 13.65 33.77
CA GLU A 2 4.95 14.24 32.67
C GLU A 2 4.17 13.09 31.97
N PRO A 3 2.93 13.33 31.51
CA PRO A 3 2.11 12.27 30.93
C PRO A 3 2.78 11.73 29.65
N ARG A 4 2.76 10.39 29.49
CA ARG A 4 3.05 9.75 28.19
C ARG A 4 2.10 10.35 27.16
N GLY A 5 2.67 10.97 26.12
CA GLY A 5 1.95 11.76 25.12
C GLY A 5 2.20 13.28 25.19
N SER A 6 3.30 13.75 25.76
CA SER A 6 3.67 15.17 25.66
C SER A 6 4.21 15.50 24.25
N SER A 7 4.00 16.72 23.75
CA SER A 7 4.54 17.17 22.45
C SER A 7 6.06 16.96 22.31
N LYS A 8 6.79 16.94 23.44
CA LYS A 8 8.23 16.66 23.49
C LYS A 8 8.54 15.20 23.17
N GLU A 9 7.78 14.26 23.71
CA GLU A 9 7.97 12.81 23.46
C GLU A 9 7.81 12.49 21.97
N TRP A 10 6.87 13.14 21.28
CA TRP A 10 6.69 12.97 19.84
C TRP A 10 7.93 13.40 19.04
N ILE A 11 8.50 14.58 19.35
CA ILE A 11 9.72 15.08 18.69
C ILE A 11 10.90 14.15 18.98
N LEU A 12 11.07 13.75 20.24
CA LEU A 12 12.15 12.85 20.67
C LEU A 12 12.04 11.50 19.94
N ASN A 13 10.83 10.93 19.83
CA ASN A 13 10.61 9.66 19.17
C ASN A 13 10.88 9.75 17.65
N ILE A 14 10.43 10.81 16.99
CA ILE A 14 10.74 11.05 15.56
C ILE A 14 12.24 11.11 15.35
N ALA A 15 12.94 11.92 16.15
CA ALA A 15 14.38 12.07 16.08
C ALA A 15 15.11 10.73 16.33
N PHE A 16 14.76 10.03 17.41
CA PHE A 16 15.39 8.78 17.81
C PHE A 16 15.24 7.69 16.74
N ASN A 17 14.08 7.61 16.07
CA ASN A 17 13.85 6.71 14.95
C ASN A 17 14.55 7.17 13.66
N ARG A 18 14.48 8.46 13.33
CA ARG A 18 15.08 9.02 12.10
C ARG A 18 16.59 8.78 12.05
N TRP A 19 17.28 9.03 13.16
CA TRP A 19 18.72 8.75 13.28
C TRP A 19 19.04 7.33 13.76
N GLN A 20 18.02 6.48 13.85
CA GLN A 20 18.14 5.04 14.12
C GLN A 20 18.81 4.68 15.45
N TYR A 21 18.84 5.60 16.42
CA TYR A 21 19.42 5.34 17.73
C TYR A 21 18.66 4.25 18.52
N ASN A 22 17.45 3.90 18.10
CA ASN A 22 16.69 2.77 18.64
C ASN A 22 17.12 1.38 18.11
N ARG A 23 18.04 1.31 17.15
CA ARG A 23 18.40 0.04 16.50
C ARG A 23 19.44 -0.75 17.30
N PRO A 24 19.53 -2.08 17.11
CA PRO A 24 20.47 -2.93 17.85
C PRO A 24 21.95 -2.53 17.75
N HIS A 25 22.34 -1.79 16.71
CA HIS A 25 23.71 -1.30 16.58
C HIS A 25 24.06 -0.17 17.57
N TYR A 26 23.08 0.47 18.21
CA TYR A 26 23.30 1.44 19.29
C TYR A 26 22.86 0.92 20.66
N VAL A 27 21.76 0.17 20.74
CA VAL A 27 21.17 -0.20 22.05
C VAL A 27 21.14 -1.70 22.31
N GLY A 28 21.68 -2.51 21.41
CA GLY A 28 21.59 -3.97 21.49
C GLY A 28 20.18 -4.50 21.20
N LYS A 29 20.03 -5.83 21.24
CA LYS A 29 18.74 -6.49 20.94
C LYS A 29 17.80 -6.46 22.16
N LEU A 30 17.18 -5.31 22.40
CA LEU A 30 16.36 -5.06 23.60
C LEU A 30 15.29 -6.13 23.87
N SER A 31 14.46 -6.47 22.88
CA SER A 31 13.37 -7.45 23.07
C SER A 31 13.86 -8.86 23.39
N GLU A 32 15.00 -9.28 22.82
CA GLU A 32 15.61 -10.59 23.12
C GLU A 32 16.19 -10.56 24.54
N SER A 33 16.97 -9.53 24.85
CA SER A 33 17.69 -9.37 26.11
C SER A 33 16.76 -9.27 27.32
N ILE A 34 15.65 -8.52 27.20
CA ILE A 34 14.71 -8.37 28.32
C ILE A 34 13.90 -9.65 28.58
N ARG A 35 13.66 -10.46 27.54
CA ARG A 35 13.03 -11.78 27.69
C ARG A 35 13.97 -12.80 28.33
N GLU A 36 15.26 -12.76 27.99
CA GLU A 36 16.29 -13.58 28.62
C GLU A 36 16.49 -13.19 30.09
N CYS A 37 16.50 -11.89 30.39
CA CYS A 37 16.61 -11.38 31.76
C CYS A 37 15.38 -11.71 32.62
N ALA A 38 14.17 -11.63 32.04
CA ALA A 38 12.90 -11.76 32.75
C ALA A 38 12.83 -10.98 34.09
N PRO A 39 13.19 -9.67 34.10
CA PRO A 39 13.33 -8.89 35.33
C PRO A 39 11.98 -8.63 36.00
N ARG A 40 11.96 -8.60 37.34
CA ARG A 40 10.79 -8.25 38.15
C ARG A 40 10.74 -6.77 38.50
N THR A 41 11.89 -6.10 38.49
CA THR A 41 12.00 -4.67 38.76
C THR A 41 12.81 -3.94 37.69
N LEU A 42 12.69 -2.62 37.66
CA LEU A 42 13.46 -1.78 36.74
C LEU A 42 14.96 -1.87 37.06
N GLU A 43 15.33 -1.87 38.33
CA GLU A 43 16.71 -1.93 38.79
C GLU A 43 17.37 -3.26 38.39
N GLU A 44 16.61 -4.37 38.43
CA GLU A 44 17.07 -5.66 37.92
C GLU A 44 17.36 -5.60 36.41
N TRP A 45 16.49 -4.93 35.66
CA TRP A 45 16.68 -4.72 34.22
C TRP A 45 17.89 -3.82 33.93
N GLU A 46 18.02 -2.68 34.59
CA GLU A 46 19.13 -1.74 34.39
C GLU A 46 20.48 -2.40 34.67
N ARG A 47 20.59 -3.12 35.78
CA ARG A 47 21.80 -3.88 36.12
C ARG A 47 22.12 -4.91 35.04
N TYR A 48 21.15 -5.74 34.64
CA TYR A 48 21.35 -6.72 33.57
C TYR A 48 21.75 -6.06 32.25
N TYR A 49 21.09 -4.97 31.88
CA TYR A 49 21.35 -4.25 30.65
C TYR A 49 22.79 -3.74 30.59
N PHE A 50 23.23 -3.01 31.60
CA PHE A 50 24.58 -2.44 31.63
C PHE A 50 25.67 -3.52 31.71
N GLU A 51 25.41 -4.63 32.38
CA GLU A 51 26.38 -5.73 32.49
C GLU A 51 26.46 -6.60 31.23
N LYS A 52 25.31 -6.95 30.63
CA LYS A 52 25.20 -8.04 29.64
C LYS A 52 24.87 -7.58 28.22
N VAL A 53 24.08 -6.52 28.07
CA VAL A 53 23.62 -6.10 26.74
C VAL A 53 24.67 -5.23 26.07
N ARG A 54 24.97 -5.51 24.80
CA ARG A 54 25.93 -4.74 24.02
C ARG A 54 25.36 -4.38 22.65
N PRO A 55 25.69 -3.19 22.12
CA PRO A 55 25.41 -2.86 20.73
C PRO A 55 26.13 -3.82 19.78
N THR A 56 25.58 -3.99 18.57
CA THR A 56 26.27 -4.77 17.52
C THR A 56 27.42 -4.00 16.85
N GLN A 57 27.55 -2.70 17.12
CA GLN A 57 28.66 -1.87 16.68
C GLN A 57 29.52 -1.41 17.86
N LYS A 58 30.67 -0.80 17.56
CA LYS A 58 31.57 -0.25 18.57
C LYS A 58 30.85 0.78 19.43
N MET A 59 30.99 0.63 20.74
CA MET A 59 30.46 1.58 21.72
C MET A 59 31.12 2.96 21.57
N LEU A 60 30.35 3.98 21.91
CA LEU A 60 30.78 5.38 21.86
C LEU A 60 31.54 5.84 23.11
N ALA A 61 31.57 4.99 24.13
CA ALA A 61 32.25 5.19 25.40
C ALA A 61 32.68 3.82 25.97
N ASP A 62 33.42 3.85 27.07
CA ASP A 62 34.01 2.64 27.66
C ASP A 62 32.97 1.80 28.42
N THR A 63 31.96 2.46 29.02
CA THR A 63 30.87 1.79 29.73
C THR A 63 29.55 1.88 28.97
N MET A 64 28.64 0.93 29.22
CA MET A 64 27.34 0.89 28.55
C MET A 64 26.45 2.06 28.97
N GLU A 65 26.56 2.49 30.22
CA GLU A 65 25.87 3.68 30.74
C GLU A 65 26.34 4.96 30.05
N GLU A 66 27.66 5.19 29.99
CA GLU A 66 28.22 6.34 29.27
C GLU A 66 27.92 6.29 27.77
N HIS A 67 27.85 5.10 27.19
CA HIS A 67 27.45 4.92 25.80
C HIS A 67 26.01 5.39 25.55
N LEU A 68 25.06 5.06 26.44
CA LEU A 68 23.69 5.58 26.36
C LEU A 68 23.64 7.09 26.56
N ASN A 69 24.39 7.63 27.53
CA ASN A 69 24.49 9.07 27.74
C ASN A 69 25.02 9.78 26.50
N GLU A 70 26.01 9.21 25.82
CA GLU A 70 26.56 9.75 24.58
C GLU A 70 25.58 9.69 23.41
N ILE A 71 24.77 8.62 23.30
CA ILE A 71 23.64 8.59 22.36
C ILE A 71 22.67 9.75 22.66
N GLY A 72 22.35 9.99 23.93
CA GLY A 72 21.49 11.10 24.35
C GLY A 72 22.06 12.47 23.96
N ARG A 73 23.35 12.72 24.18
CA ARG A 73 24.03 13.97 23.76
C ARG A 73 23.98 14.16 22.25
N ARG A 74 24.23 13.10 21.48
CA ARG A 74 24.16 13.16 20.02
C ARG A 74 22.74 13.40 19.53
N LEU A 75 21.75 12.76 20.14
CA LEU A 75 20.34 13.02 19.85
C LEU A 75 19.99 14.49 20.10
N TYR A 76 20.46 15.07 21.20
CA TYR A 76 20.27 16.50 21.49
C TYR A 76 20.84 17.37 20.36
N VAL A 77 22.10 17.18 19.97
CA VAL A 77 22.73 17.92 18.85
C VAL A 77 21.94 17.76 17.55
N LYS A 78 21.50 16.53 17.22
CA LYS A 78 20.67 16.27 16.04
C LYS A 78 19.37 17.06 16.05
N ILE A 79 18.72 17.19 17.19
CA ILE A 79 17.48 17.94 17.32
C ILE A 79 17.74 19.45 17.31
N SER A 80 18.66 19.93 18.14
CA SER A 80 18.88 21.37 18.36
C SER A 80 19.50 22.07 17.16
N GLU A 81 20.27 21.35 16.34
CA GLU A 81 20.95 21.89 15.17
C GLU A 81 20.24 21.45 13.88
N GLN A 82 20.21 20.14 13.60
CA GLN A 82 19.76 19.65 12.29
C GLN A 82 18.24 19.72 12.15
N LEU A 83 17.49 19.10 13.08
CA LEU A 83 16.02 19.11 13.01
C LEU A 83 15.46 20.52 13.06
N ARG A 84 16.02 21.36 13.95
CA ARG A 84 15.61 22.75 14.09
C ARG A 84 15.85 23.54 12.80
N ALA A 85 17.04 23.46 12.21
CA ALA A 85 17.34 24.16 10.96
C ALA A 85 16.44 23.70 9.80
N GLU A 86 16.15 22.41 9.73
CA GLU A 86 15.23 21.88 8.72
C GLU A 86 13.79 22.35 8.93
N ILE A 87 13.31 22.41 10.17
CA ILE A 87 11.98 22.95 10.50
C ILE A 87 11.91 24.44 10.13
N GLU A 88 12.95 25.21 10.47
CA GLU A 88 13.04 26.64 10.15
C GLU A 88 13.13 26.89 8.63
N ALA A 89 13.61 25.92 7.85
CA ALA A 89 13.68 26.00 6.39
C ALA A 89 12.34 25.67 5.69
N ILE A 90 11.38 25.05 6.39
CA ILE A 90 10.06 24.74 5.80
C ILE A 90 9.26 26.03 5.62
N THR A 91 8.85 26.29 4.38
CA THR A 91 7.99 27.41 4.04
C THR A 91 6.51 27.01 4.05
N GLU A 92 5.62 28.00 4.07
CA GLU A 92 4.18 27.79 3.90
C GLU A 92 3.88 27.12 2.54
N GLU A 93 4.59 27.52 1.48
CA GLU A 93 4.42 26.94 0.13
C GLU A 93 4.80 25.45 0.12
N ASP A 94 5.88 25.04 0.80
CA ASP A 94 6.23 23.62 0.92
C ASP A 94 5.10 22.82 1.55
N CYS A 95 4.43 23.39 2.55
CA CYS A 95 3.31 22.74 3.23
C CYS A 95 2.09 22.63 2.31
N ILE A 96 1.74 23.71 1.60
CA ILE A 96 0.64 23.73 0.62
C ILE A 96 0.89 22.71 -0.49
N GLN A 97 2.09 22.70 -1.06
CA GLN A 97 2.48 21.76 -2.11
C GLN A 97 2.49 20.32 -1.61
N TYR A 98 2.99 20.06 -0.40
CA TYR A 98 2.97 18.71 0.16
C TYR A 98 1.54 18.19 0.37
N VAL A 99 0.61 19.04 0.83
CA VAL A 99 -0.81 18.67 0.93
C VAL A 99 -1.37 18.33 -0.45
N TYR A 100 -1.14 19.16 -1.47
CA TYR A 100 -1.60 18.89 -2.83
C TYR A 100 -0.99 17.59 -3.41
N GLU A 101 0.31 17.40 -3.21
CA GLU A 101 1.06 16.21 -3.62
C GLU A 101 0.45 14.95 -3.00
N VAL A 102 0.21 14.95 -1.68
CA VAL A 102 -0.33 13.78 -0.98
C VAL A 102 -1.79 13.52 -1.33
N VAL A 103 -2.61 14.57 -1.38
CA VAL A 103 -4.07 14.43 -1.54
C VAL A 103 -4.48 14.22 -2.98
N ILE A 104 -3.85 14.90 -3.95
CA ILE A 104 -4.23 14.84 -5.36
C ILE A 104 -3.32 13.92 -6.14
N LYS A 105 -2.00 14.16 -6.12
CA LYS A 105 -1.09 13.42 -7.02
C LYS A 105 -0.90 11.98 -6.57
N ARG A 106 -0.50 11.74 -5.32
CA ARG A 106 -0.22 10.39 -4.82
C ARG A 106 -1.47 9.49 -4.80
N THR A 107 -2.66 10.05 -4.56
CA THR A 107 -3.91 9.30 -4.62
C THR A 107 -4.25 8.88 -6.05
N PHE A 108 -4.11 9.80 -7.02
CA PHE A 108 -4.33 9.50 -8.43
C PHE A 108 -3.31 8.48 -8.97
N GLU A 109 -2.03 8.66 -8.68
CA GLU A 109 -1.00 7.70 -9.05
C GLU A 109 -1.23 6.33 -8.40
N GLY A 110 -1.65 6.31 -7.13
CA GLY A 110 -2.03 5.10 -6.42
C GLY A 110 -3.13 4.35 -7.17
N TYR A 111 -4.19 5.05 -7.57
CA TYR A 111 -5.28 4.51 -8.36
C TYR A 111 -4.82 3.94 -9.72
N LEU A 112 -3.96 4.66 -10.45
CA LEU A 112 -3.41 4.16 -11.72
C LEU A 112 -2.58 2.90 -11.56
N ARG A 113 -1.72 2.84 -10.52
CA ARG A 113 -0.95 1.64 -10.19
C ARG A 113 -1.86 0.46 -9.87
N GLU A 114 -2.92 0.69 -9.10
CA GLU A 114 -3.91 -0.35 -8.78
C GLU A 114 -4.58 -0.91 -10.02
N LYS A 115 -5.03 -0.05 -10.94
CA LYS A 115 -5.61 -0.49 -12.23
C LYS A 115 -4.64 -1.34 -13.03
N LYS A 116 -3.38 -0.89 -13.15
CA LYS A 116 -2.34 -1.59 -13.89
C LYS A 116 -2.02 -2.97 -13.31
N THR A 117 -1.90 -3.09 -11.99
CA THR A 117 -1.60 -4.37 -11.32
C THR A 117 -2.69 -5.42 -11.51
N VAL A 118 -3.97 -5.03 -11.53
CA VAL A 118 -5.08 -5.97 -11.80
C VAL A 118 -5.07 -6.41 -13.27
N TYR A 119 -4.79 -5.47 -14.18
CA TYR A 119 -4.63 -5.75 -15.61
C TYR A 119 -3.52 -6.77 -15.88
N GLU A 120 -2.30 -6.55 -15.35
CA GLU A 120 -1.16 -7.46 -15.55
C GLU A 120 -1.44 -8.87 -15.01
N GLN A 121 -2.19 -8.98 -13.91
CA GLN A 121 -2.63 -10.27 -13.36
C GLN A 121 -3.62 -10.98 -14.29
N LEU A 122 -4.61 -10.26 -14.82
CA LEU A 122 -5.60 -10.83 -15.73
C LEU A 122 -4.95 -11.30 -17.04
N GLU A 123 -4.07 -10.51 -17.64
CA GLU A 123 -3.33 -10.93 -18.84
C GLU A 123 -2.52 -12.20 -18.59
N THR A 124 -1.84 -12.27 -17.44
CA THR A 124 -1.05 -13.45 -17.06
C THR A 124 -1.94 -14.68 -16.88
N LEU A 125 -3.09 -14.55 -16.21
CA LEU A 125 -4.00 -15.67 -15.97
C LEU A 125 -4.73 -16.11 -17.24
N LEU A 126 -5.14 -15.17 -18.08
CA LEU A 126 -5.91 -15.46 -19.30
C LEU A 126 -5.02 -15.80 -20.50
N GLN A 127 -3.73 -15.48 -20.46
CA GLN A 127 -2.79 -15.62 -21.58
C GLN A 127 -3.29 -14.87 -22.84
N VAL A 128 -3.95 -13.74 -22.64
CA VAL A 128 -4.43 -12.85 -23.71
C VAL A 128 -4.01 -11.42 -23.42
N LYS A 129 -3.80 -10.66 -24.49
CA LYS A 129 -3.58 -9.23 -24.39
C LYS A 129 -4.91 -8.52 -24.11
N MET A 130 -4.90 -7.67 -23.11
CA MET A 130 -5.97 -6.73 -22.79
C MET A 130 -5.57 -5.34 -23.26
N GLU A 131 -6.55 -4.48 -23.53
CA GLU A 131 -6.30 -3.09 -23.93
C GLU A 131 -7.15 -2.15 -23.07
N PRO A 132 -6.64 -0.97 -22.69
CA PRO A 132 -7.44 0.02 -21.98
C PRO A 132 -8.62 0.46 -22.85
N ALA A 133 -9.80 0.58 -22.25
CA ALA A 133 -10.97 1.01 -22.99
C ALA A 133 -10.87 2.49 -23.40
N PRO A 134 -11.41 2.87 -24.58
CA PRO A 134 -11.55 4.28 -24.94
C PRO A 134 -12.43 5.01 -23.92
N ASP A 135 -12.20 6.31 -23.74
CA ASP A 135 -12.98 7.17 -22.83
C ASP A 135 -14.50 7.06 -23.03
N GLU A 136 -14.96 6.87 -24.27
CA GLU A 136 -16.38 6.70 -24.56
C GLU A 136 -16.94 5.44 -23.89
N TRP A 137 -16.19 4.33 -23.89
CA TRP A 137 -16.63 3.06 -23.32
C TRP A 137 -16.60 3.08 -21.80
N ASP A 138 -15.61 3.74 -21.19
CA ASP A 138 -15.59 3.98 -19.75
C ASP A 138 -16.83 4.76 -19.32
N ARG A 139 -17.14 5.89 -19.99
CA ARG A 139 -18.29 6.74 -19.64
C ARG A 139 -19.64 6.10 -19.94
N LYS A 140 -19.75 5.37 -21.04
CA LYS A 140 -21.04 4.83 -21.53
C LYS A 140 -21.36 3.45 -20.95
N TYR A 141 -20.33 2.63 -20.74
CA TYR A 141 -20.45 1.21 -20.36
C TYR A 141 -19.77 0.84 -19.05
N ASN A 142 -18.99 1.75 -18.45
CA ASN A 142 -18.17 1.50 -17.28
C ASN A 142 -17.14 0.37 -17.50
N ILE A 143 -16.51 0.38 -18.68
CA ILE A 143 -15.48 -0.60 -19.04
C ILE A 143 -14.12 0.04 -18.85
N ASP A 144 -13.28 -0.58 -18.02
CA ASP A 144 -11.92 -0.13 -17.76
C ASP A 144 -10.94 -0.68 -18.81
N PHE A 145 -11.11 -1.94 -19.20
CA PHE A 145 -10.28 -2.65 -20.18
C PHE A 145 -11.15 -3.52 -21.08
N TYR A 146 -10.64 -3.91 -22.24
CA TYR A 146 -11.29 -4.90 -23.10
C TYR A 146 -10.33 -5.96 -23.61
N ILE A 147 -10.89 -7.10 -24.02
CA ILE A 147 -10.19 -8.15 -24.77
C ILE A 147 -10.81 -8.22 -26.15
N LYS A 148 -9.99 -8.12 -27.20
CA LYS A 148 -10.43 -8.28 -28.58
C LYS A 148 -10.45 -9.77 -28.97
N VAL A 149 -11.56 -10.26 -29.50
CA VAL A 149 -11.72 -11.62 -30.00
C VAL A 149 -12.37 -11.56 -31.39
N GLY A 150 -11.54 -11.63 -32.44
CA GLY A 150 -11.98 -11.36 -33.80
C GLY A 150 -12.50 -9.92 -33.94
N GLU A 151 -13.74 -9.77 -34.41
CA GLU A 151 -14.42 -8.46 -34.56
C GLU A 151 -15.24 -8.06 -33.33
N ARG A 152 -15.23 -8.86 -32.26
CA ARG A 152 -15.99 -8.61 -31.02
C ARG A 152 -15.06 -8.31 -29.85
N TYR A 153 -15.65 -7.75 -28.80
CA TYR A 153 -14.89 -7.30 -27.63
C TYR A 153 -15.57 -7.75 -26.34
N ILE A 154 -14.77 -8.23 -25.39
CA ILE A 154 -15.19 -8.52 -24.03
C ILE A 154 -14.81 -7.32 -23.17
N GLY A 155 -15.75 -6.77 -22.41
CA GLY A 155 -15.49 -5.67 -21.49
C GLY A 155 -15.06 -6.16 -20.11
N ILE A 156 -14.14 -5.46 -19.47
CA ILE A 156 -13.67 -5.73 -18.11
C ILE A 156 -13.81 -4.47 -17.28
N GLN A 157 -14.44 -4.60 -16.12
CA GLN A 157 -14.57 -3.55 -15.12
C GLN A 157 -13.87 -3.97 -13.83
N ASN A 158 -13.03 -3.12 -13.25
CA ASN A 158 -12.30 -3.38 -12.00
C ASN A 158 -12.89 -2.57 -10.85
N LYS A 159 -13.19 -3.24 -9.73
CA LYS A 159 -13.69 -2.60 -8.51
C LYS A 159 -12.98 -3.14 -7.26
N PRO A 160 -12.74 -2.33 -6.22
CA PRO A 160 -12.33 -2.85 -4.92
C PRO A 160 -13.46 -3.68 -4.28
N VAL A 161 -13.14 -4.68 -3.46
CA VAL A 161 -14.14 -5.47 -2.71
C VAL A 161 -15.02 -4.59 -1.81
N SER A 162 -14.48 -3.49 -1.27
CA SER A 162 -15.25 -2.54 -0.45
C SER A 162 -16.45 -1.92 -1.18
N TYR A 163 -16.42 -1.88 -2.52
CA TYR A 163 -17.52 -1.36 -3.32
C TYR A 163 -18.77 -2.27 -3.28
N ALA A 164 -18.59 -3.58 -3.07
CA ALA A 164 -19.69 -4.53 -2.96
C ALA A 164 -20.47 -4.41 -1.63
N GLN A 165 -19.94 -3.67 -0.65
CA GLN A 165 -20.52 -3.51 0.68
C GLN A 165 -21.29 -2.19 0.87
N LEU A 166 -21.43 -1.39 -0.19
CA LEU A 166 -22.11 -0.09 -0.10
C LEU A 166 -23.63 -0.26 0.06
N PRO A 167 -24.31 0.57 0.91
CA PRO A 167 -25.75 0.47 1.18
C PRO A 167 -26.65 0.57 -0.07
N GLU A 168 -26.16 1.22 -1.14
CA GLU A 168 -26.89 1.44 -2.39
C GLU A 168 -26.54 0.42 -3.49
N ALA A 169 -25.89 -0.70 -3.14
CA ALA A 169 -25.43 -1.71 -4.10
C ALA A 169 -26.53 -2.19 -5.06
N HIS A 170 -27.79 -2.25 -4.62
CA HIS A 170 -28.92 -2.66 -5.47
C HIS A 170 -29.18 -1.73 -6.68
N LYS A 171 -29.26 -0.40 -6.47
CA LYS A 171 -29.46 0.56 -7.57
C LYS A 171 -28.28 0.55 -8.54
N TRP A 172 -27.08 0.36 -7.98
CA TRP A 172 -25.85 0.26 -8.74
C TRP A 172 -25.81 -1.00 -9.63
N HIS A 173 -26.21 -2.15 -9.09
CA HIS A 173 -26.30 -3.41 -9.86
C HIS A 173 -27.24 -3.27 -11.06
N GLU A 174 -28.40 -2.64 -10.89
CA GLU A 174 -29.36 -2.42 -11.97
C GLU A 174 -28.80 -1.50 -13.08
N TRP A 175 -28.19 -0.37 -12.70
CA TRP A 175 -27.59 0.55 -13.66
C TRP A 175 -26.43 -0.06 -14.43
N MET A 176 -25.59 -0.84 -13.76
CA MET A 176 -24.50 -1.53 -14.43
C MET A 176 -24.98 -2.66 -15.31
N ALA A 177 -25.97 -3.45 -14.87
CA ALA A 177 -26.56 -4.51 -15.68
C ALA A 177 -27.19 -3.95 -16.96
N GLU A 178 -27.86 -2.80 -16.91
CA GLU A 178 -28.36 -2.14 -18.12
C GLU A 178 -27.22 -1.70 -19.04
N SER A 179 -26.17 -1.10 -18.46
CA SER A 179 -25.02 -0.65 -19.23
C SER A 179 -24.28 -1.79 -19.93
N HIS A 180 -24.06 -2.89 -19.23
CA HIS A 180 -23.41 -4.10 -19.75
C HIS A 180 -24.27 -4.79 -20.82
N ARG A 181 -25.60 -4.84 -20.66
CA ARG A 181 -26.52 -5.33 -21.69
C ARG A 181 -26.45 -4.49 -22.97
N ARG A 182 -26.31 -3.16 -22.86
CA ARG A 182 -26.12 -2.30 -24.04
C ARG A 182 -24.80 -2.58 -24.73
N PHE A 183 -23.72 -2.77 -23.97
CA PHE A 183 -22.42 -3.14 -24.54
C PHE A 183 -22.51 -4.48 -25.28
N GLU A 184 -23.06 -5.52 -24.65
CA GLU A 184 -23.20 -6.84 -25.27
C GLU A 184 -24.01 -6.80 -26.56
N LYS A 185 -25.11 -6.02 -26.61
CA LYS A 185 -25.91 -5.84 -27.82
C LYS A 185 -25.17 -5.12 -28.96
N GLN A 186 -24.30 -4.16 -28.64
CA GLN A 186 -23.63 -3.33 -29.65
C GLN A 186 -22.29 -3.90 -30.10
N VAL A 187 -21.59 -4.57 -29.19
CA VAL A 187 -20.19 -4.98 -29.35
C VAL A 187 -20.04 -6.51 -29.38
N GLY A 188 -21.07 -7.24 -28.93
CA GLY A 188 -21.25 -8.67 -29.14
C GLY A 188 -20.54 -9.60 -28.14
N GLY A 189 -19.79 -9.05 -27.18
CA GLY A 189 -19.21 -9.78 -26.06
C GLY A 189 -19.70 -9.26 -24.71
N ARG A 190 -19.59 -10.10 -23.68
CA ARG A 190 -20.04 -9.78 -22.32
C ARG A 190 -19.11 -8.81 -21.59
N VAL A 191 -19.61 -8.24 -20.50
CA VAL A 191 -18.81 -7.45 -19.56
C VAL A 191 -18.65 -8.21 -18.25
N PHE A 192 -17.43 -8.25 -17.71
CA PHE A 192 -17.11 -8.93 -16.45
C PHE A 192 -16.60 -7.94 -15.41
N ILE A 193 -17.06 -8.10 -14.16
CA ILE A 193 -16.61 -7.31 -13.02
C ILE A 193 -15.54 -8.11 -12.27
N VAL A 194 -14.36 -7.54 -12.18
CA VAL A 194 -13.23 -8.08 -11.42
C VAL A 194 -13.16 -7.31 -10.10
N PHE A 195 -13.33 -8.02 -9.00
CA PHE A 195 -13.12 -7.48 -7.68
C PHE A 195 -11.65 -7.64 -7.28
N SER A 196 -11.07 -6.61 -6.70
CA SER A 196 -9.70 -6.64 -6.19
C SER A 196 -9.62 -6.31 -4.71
N ILE A 197 -8.76 -7.01 -3.99
CA ILE A 197 -8.49 -6.80 -2.56
C ILE A 197 -7.01 -6.50 -2.35
N LYS A 198 -6.69 -5.58 -1.44
CA LYS A 198 -5.31 -5.27 -1.06
C LYS A 198 -4.81 -6.31 -0.04
N LYS A 199 -3.72 -7.01 -0.37
CA LYS A 199 -3.04 -8.00 0.47
C LYS A 199 -1.52 -7.78 0.40
N ASP A 200 -0.88 -7.57 1.55
CA ASP A 200 0.58 -7.47 1.70
C ASP A 200 1.25 -6.52 0.68
N ASN A 201 0.69 -5.31 0.54
CA ASN A 201 1.09 -4.25 -0.42
C ASN A 201 0.80 -4.49 -1.91
N THR A 202 0.23 -5.64 -2.28
CA THR A 202 -0.24 -5.89 -3.66
C THR A 202 -1.77 -5.94 -3.70
N ARG A 203 -2.38 -5.69 -4.86
CA ARG A 203 -3.80 -6.04 -5.06
C ARG A 203 -3.88 -7.40 -5.72
N GLN A 204 -4.83 -8.23 -5.28
CA GLN A 204 -5.11 -9.55 -5.85
C GLN A 204 -6.57 -9.60 -6.31
N ILE A 205 -6.84 -10.39 -7.35
CA ILE A 205 -8.21 -10.69 -7.78
C ILE A 205 -8.91 -11.45 -6.65
N ALA A 206 -10.06 -10.94 -6.22
CA ALA A 206 -10.84 -11.44 -5.09
C ALA A 206 -11.98 -12.39 -5.51
N ASN A 207 -12.32 -12.40 -6.80
CA ASN A 207 -13.32 -13.29 -7.41
C ASN A 207 -12.68 -14.11 -8.54
N PRO A 208 -11.81 -15.08 -8.22
CA PRO A 208 -11.02 -15.82 -9.21
C PRO A 208 -11.87 -16.55 -10.27
N GLU A 209 -13.12 -16.91 -9.94
CA GLU A 209 -14.08 -17.51 -10.87
C GLU A 209 -14.37 -16.65 -12.11
N VAL A 210 -14.15 -15.34 -12.02
CA VAL A 210 -14.31 -14.42 -13.16
C VAL A 210 -13.34 -14.76 -14.29
N VAL A 211 -12.16 -15.28 -13.96
CA VAL A 211 -11.14 -15.65 -14.94
C VAL A 211 -11.66 -16.79 -15.82
N ASP A 212 -12.26 -17.80 -15.22
CA ASP A 212 -12.82 -18.93 -15.95
C ASP A 212 -14.03 -18.50 -16.80
N ALA A 213 -14.89 -17.63 -16.26
CA ALA A 213 -16.01 -17.06 -17.01
C ALA A 213 -15.56 -16.24 -18.24
N ILE A 214 -14.46 -15.49 -18.12
CA ILE A 214 -13.85 -14.77 -19.24
C ILE A 214 -13.28 -15.77 -20.28
N ARG A 215 -12.60 -16.85 -19.85
CA ARG A 215 -12.10 -17.88 -20.76
C ARG A 215 -13.21 -18.55 -21.56
N GLU A 216 -14.31 -18.88 -20.89
CA GLU A 216 -15.50 -19.46 -21.55
C GLU A 216 -16.08 -18.52 -22.60
N GLU A 217 -16.15 -17.22 -22.31
CA GLU A 217 -16.62 -16.22 -23.25
C GLU A 217 -15.68 -16.07 -24.45
N ILE A 218 -14.36 -16.06 -24.23
CA ILE A 218 -13.37 -16.07 -25.32
C ILE A 218 -13.60 -17.29 -26.22
N ALA A 219 -13.76 -18.49 -25.63
CA ALA A 219 -14.00 -19.72 -26.38
C ALA A 219 -15.32 -19.68 -27.16
N ARG A 220 -16.40 -19.16 -26.57
CA ARG A 220 -17.68 -18.95 -27.24
C ARG A 220 -17.52 -18.04 -28.47
N LEU A 221 -16.87 -16.89 -28.29
CA LEU A 221 -16.67 -15.91 -29.36
C LEU A 221 -15.78 -16.43 -30.50
N ARG A 222 -14.75 -17.24 -30.20
CA ARG A 222 -13.91 -17.90 -31.20
C ARG A 222 -14.71 -18.92 -32.02
N ARG A 223 -15.52 -19.76 -31.37
CA ARG A 223 -16.39 -20.75 -32.05
C ARG A 223 -17.38 -20.08 -33.01
N GLU A 224 -17.97 -18.97 -32.62
CA GLU A 224 -18.93 -18.23 -33.46
C GLU A 224 -18.30 -17.59 -34.71
N HIS A 225 -16.97 -17.39 -34.73
CA HIS A 225 -16.24 -16.82 -35.88
C HIS A 225 -15.41 -17.83 -36.67
N GLY A 226 -15.47 -19.12 -36.34
CA GLY A 226 -14.64 -20.14 -37.01
C GLY A 226 -13.13 -19.95 -36.82
N LEU A 227 -12.70 -19.22 -35.78
CA LEU A 227 -11.30 -19.08 -35.41
C LEU A 227 -10.90 -20.34 -34.61
N SER A 228 -10.09 -21.21 -35.21
CA SER A 228 -9.48 -22.36 -34.51
C SER A 228 -8.27 -21.89 -33.67
N GLU A 229 -7.95 -22.64 -32.62
CA GLU A 229 -6.96 -22.33 -31.58
C GLU A 229 -5.57 -21.92 -32.09
#